data_AF-T0RWN8-F1
#
_entry.id   AF-T0RWN8-F1
#
_cell.length_a   1.000
_cell.length_b   1.000
_cell.length_c   1.000
_cell.angle_alpha   90.00
_cell.angle_beta   90.00
_cell.angle_gamma   90.00
#
_symmetry.space_group_name_H-M   'P 1'
#
loop_
_entity.id
_entity.type
_entity.pdbx_description
1 polymer ?
#
loop_
_entity_poly.entity_id
_entity_poly.type
_entity_poly.pdbx_seq_one_letter_code
_entity_poly.pdbx_strand_id
1 'polypeptide(L)'
;MEMLDSGNQKVIKIKKELQTSELLFQKRMGVNKPNRLYLLRPVVEATDVYVQNTPQTLATSGSVKITLPEQPPQTLATSGSVKITLPENEPRTLATSGSVKITHNQYKEYLDTSLDNIKDTQELDFSSSNFSEAQLKSQNQDLVKNSKSFLKEGTHELFLSEEAINLLQMWCNSPQQLRKMVGIILNAKNAVCKENEELGVFFVLEEEALQEKILNTLRRYFNAIRTKENKITNYENYLFGSMKNMFAEYWNNQALKQRSNSNETNKENLNMDDSVWSNSNYENETSQNDLARLERIKLEALAKINSKAT
;
A
#
# COMPACT_ATOMS: atom_id res chain seq x y z
N MET A 1 -32.07 -11.62 -1.50
CA MET A 1 -33.13 -10.67 -1.90
C MET A 1 -32.87 -9.26 -1.38
N GLU A 2 -31.84 -9.05 -0.56
CA GLU A 2 -31.53 -7.75 0.07
C GLU A 2 -30.92 -6.70 -0.87
N MET A 3 -30.27 -7.07 -1.97
CA MET A 3 -29.53 -6.07 -2.78
C MET A 3 -30.43 -5.11 -3.57
N LEU A 4 -31.61 -5.55 -4.02
CA LEU A 4 -32.54 -4.74 -4.82
C LEU A 4 -33.82 -4.36 -4.05
N ASP A 5 -33.86 -4.69 -2.75
CA ASP A 5 -35.00 -4.50 -1.84
C ASP A 5 -36.37 -4.71 -2.52
N SER A 6 -36.51 -5.84 -3.22
CA SER A 6 -37.63 -6.12 -4.10
C SER A 6 -37.99 -7.60 -4.08
N GLY A 7 -39.29 -7.89 -4.17
CA GLY A 7 -39.79 -9.27 -4.20
C GLY A 7 -39.34 -10.04 -5.46
N ASN A 8 -39.19 -11.36 -5.33
CA ASN A 8 -38.70 -12.26 -6.37
C ASN A 8 -39.36 -12.06 -7.75
N GLN A 9 -40.67 -11.86 -7.80
CA GLN A 9 -41.40 -11.64 -9.06
C GLN A 9 -40.93 -10.37 -9.79
N LYS A 10 -40.67 -9.29 -9.04
CA LYS A 10 -40.20 -8.02 -9.59
C LYS A 10 -38.76 -8.14 -10.09
N VAL A 11 -37.90 -8.84 -9.35
CA VAL A 11 -36.51 -9.09 -9.75
C VAL A 11 -36.44 -9.91 -11.05
N ILE A 12 -37.31 -10.92 -11.21
CA ILE A 12 -37.38 -11.71 -12.45
C ILE A 12 -37.82 -10.84 -13.63
N LYS A 13 -38.79 -9.93 -13.42
CA LYS A 13 -39.27 -9.01 -14.46
C LYS A 13 -38.17 -8.04 -14.91
N ILE A 14 -37.50 -7.38 -13.96
CA ILE A 14 -36.37 -6.47 -14.23
C ILE A 14 -35.28 -7.18 -15.02
N LYS A 15 -34.91 -8.39 -14.61
CA LYS A 15 -33.88 -9.18 -15.30
C LYS A 15 -34.26 -9.47 -16.75
N LYS A 16 -35.52 -9.82 -17.03
CA LYS A 16 -36.00 -10.08 -18.39
C LYS A 16 -35.97 -8.81 -19.24
N GLU A 17 -36.46 -7.69 -18.70
CA GLU A 17 -36.47 -6.40 -19.41
C GLU A 17 -35.05 -5.94 -19.76
N LEU A 18 -34.11 -6.03 -18.82
CA LEU A 18 -32.71 -5.67 -19.09
C LEU A 18 -32.03 -6.59 -20.10
N GLN A 19 -32.41 -7.88 -20.16
CA GLN A 19 -31.94 -8.80 -21.20
C GLN A 19 -32.53 -8.45 -22.57
N THR A 20 -33.81 -8.06 -22.63
CA THR A 20 -34.48 -7.65 -23.87
C THR A 20 -33.94 -6.33 -24.41
N SER A 21 -33.59 -5.38 -23.54
CA SER A 21 -32.95 -4.12 -23.94
C SER A 21 -31.44 -4.24 -24.20
N GLU A 22 -30.89 -5.45 -24.20
CA GLU A 22 -29.45 -5.71 -24.39
C GLU A 22 -28.54 -5.01 -23.36
N LEU A 23 -29.06 -4.70 -22.17
CA LEU A 23 -28.33 -4.05 -21.07
C LEU A 23 -27.80 -5.05 -20.02
N LEU A 24 -28.19 -6.32 -20.11
CA LEU A 24 -27.76 -7.37 -19.19
C LEU A 24 -27.50 -8.68 -19.92
N PHE A 25 -26.27 -9.18 -19.84
CA PHE A 25 -25.90 -10.50 -20.35
C PHE A 25 -25.77 -11.52 -19.21
N GLN A 26 -26.33 -12.71 -19.39
CA GLN A 26 -26.24 -13.78 -18.40
C GLN A 26 -25.53 -15.01 -18.96
N LYS A 27 -24.44 -15.43 -18.31
CA LYS A 27 -23.71 -16.66 -18.64
C LYS A 27 -24.02 -17.77 -17.65
N ARG A 28 -24.49 -18.92 -18.16
CA ARG A 28 -24.69 -20.13 -17.35
C ARG A 28 -23.36 -20.83 -17.11
N MET A 29 -23.05 -21.13 -15.84
CA MET A 29 -21.72 -21.62 -15.42
C MET A 29 -21.66 -23.15 -15.20
N GLY A 30 -22.74 -23.87 -15.49
CA GLY A 30 -22.86 -25.31 -15.26
C GLY A 30 -23.61 -25.65 -13.97
N VAL A 31 -23.79 -26.95 -13.72
CA VAL A 31 -24.52 -27.47 -12.55
C VAL A 31 -23.76 -27.09 -11.26
N ASN A 32 -24.49 -26.70 -10.21
CA ASN A 32 -23.96 -26.23 -8.91
C ASN A 32 -23.07 -24.98 -8.92
N LYS A 33 -23.05 -24.20 -10.01
CA LYS A 33 -22.37 -22.90 -10.06
C LYS A 33 -23.37 -21.76 -10.28
N PRO A 34 -23.31 -20.67 -9.50
CA PRO A 34 -24.17 -19.52 -9.73
C PRO A 34 -23.86 -18.91 -11.10
N ASN A 35 -24.92 -18.45 -11.77
CA ASN A 35 -24.79 -17.81 -13.08
C ASN A 35 -24.09 -16.45 -12.94
N ARG A 36 -23.26 -16.10 -13.92
CA ARG A 36 -22.61 -14.78 -13.98
C ARG A 36 -23.51 -13.81 -14.73
N LEU A 37 -23.67 -12.60 -14.17
CA LEU A 37 -24.45 -11.51 -14.74
C LEU A 37 -23.49 -10.36 -15.07
N TYR A 38 -23.60 -9.84 -16.29
CA TYR A 38 -22.76 -8.77 -16.81
C TYR A 38 -23.65 -7.61 -17.25
N LEU A 39 -23.46 -6.43 -16.66
CA LEU A 39 -24.15 -5.21 -17.09
C LEU A 39 -23.44 -4.64 -18.32
N LEU A 40 -24.21 -4.31 -19.34
CA LEU A 40 -23.75 -3.75 -20.61
C LEU A 40 -24.04 -2.25 -20.63
N ARG A 41 -23.24 -1.51 -21.40
CA ARG A 41 -23.47 -0.08 -21.63
C ARG A 41 -24.55 0.10 -22.70
N PRO A 42 -25.48 1.06 -22.55
CA PRO A 42 -26.45 1.35 -23.59
C PRO A 42 -25.76 1.84 -24.86
N VAL A 43 -26.33 1.48 -26.01
CA VAL A 43 -25.97 2.07 -27.29
C VAL A 43 -26.64 3.45 -27.35
N VAL A 44 -25.89 4.48 -27.71
CA VAL A 44 -26.35 5.86 -27.79
C VAL A 44 -26.35 6.26 -29.25
N GLU A 45 -27.51 6.63 -29.78
CA GLU A 45 -27.63 7.14 -31.15
C GLU A 45 -27.55 8.67 -31.16
N ALA A 46 -27.23 9.27 -32.30
CA ALA A 46 -27.06 10.73 -32.42
C ALA A 46 -28.33 11.52 -32.03
N THR A 47 -29.51 10.90 -32.11
CA THR A 47 -30.78 11.46 -31.64
C THR A 47 -30.87 11.56 -30.12
N ASP A 48 -30.24 10.64 -29.38
CA ASP A 48 -30.28 10.62 -27.91
C ASP A 48 -29.42 11.75 -27.31
N VAL A 49 -28.33 12.11 -28.00
CA VAL A 49 -27.45 13.23 -27.63
C VAL A 49 -28.15 14.59 -27.78
N TYR A 50 -29.07 14.72 -28.75
CA TYR A 50 -29.82 15.96 -28.97
C TYR A 50 -30.89 16.20 -27.89
N VAL A 51 -31.53 15.13 -27.39
CA VAL A 51 -32.55 15.21 -26.32
C VAL A 51 -31.94 15.61 -24.98
N GLN A 52 -30.68 15.24 -24.71
CA GLN A 52 -29.98 15.60 -23.48
C GLN A 52 -29.68 17.11 -23.37
N ASN A 53 -29.70 17.83 -24.49
CA ASN A 53 -29.43 19.27 -24.58
C ASN A 53 -30.70 20.15 -24.67
N THR A 54 -31.91 19.56 -24.66
CA THR A 54 -33.14 20.32 -24.38
C THR A 54 -33.42 20.27 -22.88
N PRO A 55 -33.28 21.38 -22.13
CA PRO A 55 -33.48 21.36 -20.68
C PRO A 55 -34.93 20.99 -20.35
N GLN A 56 -35.11 19.86 -19.68
CA GLN A 56 -36.34 19.52 -19.00
C GLN A 56 -36.51 20.51 -17.84
N THR A 57 -37.33 21.54 -18.05
CA THR A 57 -37.69 22.51 -17.03
C THR A 57 -38.47 21.80 -15.92
N LEU A 58 -37.77 21.48 -14.83
CA LEU A 58 -38.34 21.32 -13.50
C LEU A 58 -38.92 22.67 -13.06
N ALA A 59 -40.20 22.90 -13.33
CA ALA A 59 -40.96 23.96 -12.69
C ALA A 59 -41.55 23.43 -11.37
N THR A 60 -40.89 23.73 -10.25
CA THR A 60 -41.56 23.75 -8.94
C THR A 60 -42.06 25.18 -8.70
N SER A 61 -43.39 25.29 -8.63
CA SER A 61 -44.20 26.37 -8.02
C SER A 61 -44.03 27.83 -8.49
N GLY A 62 -45.17 28.44 -8.85
CA GLY A 62 -45.47 29.82 -8.47
C GLY A 62 -45.61 30.85 -9.59
N SER A 63 -46.83 30.95 -10.14
CA SER A 63 -47.54 32.17 -10.55
C SER A 63 -46.92 33.19 -11.54
N VAL A 64 -47.83 33.64 -12.41
CA VAL A 64 -47.85 34.89 -13.20
C VAL A 64 -47.28 34.85 -14.64
N LYS A 65 -48.18 34.47 -15.57
CA LYS A 65 -48.82 35.34 -16.58
C LYS A 65 -47.92 36.17 -17.56
N ILE A 66 -48.22 35.98 -18.85
CA ILE A 66 -48.27 36.98 -19.97
C ILE A 66 -47.14 36.95 -21.05
N THR A 67 -47.54 36.37 -22.20
CA THR A 67 -47.36 36.74 -23.64
C THR A 67 -46.00 37.02 -24.33
N LEU A 68 -45.85 36.39 -25.51
CA LEU A 68 -45.28 36.88 -26.81
C LEU A 68 -45.48 38.43 -26.99
N PRO A 69 -44.71 39.22 -27.80
CA PRO A 69 -44.13 38.85 -29.11
C PRO A 69 -42.90 39.64 -29.66
N GLU A 70 -42.46 39.19 -30.85
CA GLU A 70 -41.96 39.97 -32.02
C GLU A 70 -40.71 40.88 -32.00
N GLN A 71 -39.74 40.48 -32.84
CA GLN A 71 -39.08 41.25 -33.93
C GLN A 71 -37.89 42.24 -33.68
N PRO A 72 -37.03 42.46 -34.73
CA PRO A 72 -35.59 42.82 -34.71
C PRO A 72 -35.40 44.37 -34.89
N PRO A 73 -34.27 45.02 -35.34
CA PRO A 73 -32.95 44.60 -35.89
C PRO A 73 -31.71 45.41 -35.39
N GLN A 74 -30.48 45.04 -35.84
CA GLN A 74 -29.49 45.92 -36.50
C GLN A 74 -28.03 45.44 -36.39
N THR A 75 -27.36 45.60 -37.54
CA THR A 75 -25.99 45.32 -37.96
C THR A 75 -24.91 46.21 -37.35
N LEU A 76 -23.65 45.74 -37.30
CA LEU A 76 -22.43 46.50 -37.66
C LEU A 76 -21.24 45.56 -37.91
N ALA A 77 -20.40 45.97 -38.86
CA ALA A 77 -19.47 45.17 -39.66
C ALA A 77 -18.09 44.92 -39.04
N THR A 78 -17.35 43.92 -39.54
CA THR A 78 -16.00 44.08 -40.15
C THR A 78 -15.61 42.81 -40.93
N SER A 79 -15.00 43.07 -42.08
CA SER A 79 -14.61 42.27 -43.23
C SER A 79 -13.69 41.05 -43.02
N GLY A 80 -13.90 40.03 -43.85
CA GLY A 80 -12.95 38.95 -44.13
C GLY A 80 -13.50 37.95 -45.15
N SER A 81 -13.30 38.23 -46.44
CA SER A 81 -13.81 37.50 -47.60
C SER A 81 -13.13 36.13 -47.81
N VAL A 82 -13.90 35.04 -47.85
CA VAL A 82 -13.69 33.93 -48.81
C VAL A 82 -15.04 33.37 -49.24
N LYS A 83 -15.21 33.29 -50.56
CA LYS A 83 -16.41 32.97 -51.32
C LYS A 83 -16.46 31.46 -51.59
N ILE A 84 -17.41 30.72 -51.00
CA ILE A 84 -17.91 29.45 -51.58
C ILE A 84 -19.44 29.41 -51.42
N THR A 85 -20.05 29.11 -52.56
CA THR A 85 -21.46 29.09 -52.94
C THR A 85 -22.32 28.07 -52.17
N LEU A 86 -23.51 28.50 -51.75
CA LEU A 86 -24.67 27.64 -51.48
C LEU A 86 -25.49 27.49 -52.78
N PRO A 87 -26.22 26.38 -52.97
CA PRO A 87 -27.57 26.49 -53.48
C PRO A 87 -28.62 25.82 -52.59
N GLU A 88 -29.81 26.40 -52.71
CA GLU A 88 -31.03 26.28 -51.93
C GLU A 88 -31.81 24.96 -52.07
N ASN A 89 -32.57 24.68 -51.00
CA ASN A 89 -33.98 24.26 -50.90
C ASN A 89 -34.52 23.02 -51.67
N GLU A 90 -35.14 22.15 -50.87
CA GLU A 90 -36.16 21.13 -51.16
C GLU A 90 -37.41 21.69 -51.93
N PRO A 91 -38.54 20.97 -52.21
CA PRO A 91 -38.97 19.59 -51.88
C PRO A 91 -39.73 18.84 -53.03
N ARG A 92 -40.04 17.53 -52.86
CA ARG A 92 -41.38 16.95 -53.14
C ARG A 92 -41.47 15.42 -52.94
N THR A 93 -42.71 15.05 -52.73
CA THR A 93 -43.31 13.93 -52.00
C THR A 93 -43.88 12.82 -52.90
N LEU A 94 -44.30 11.73 -52.23
CA LEU A 94 -45.37 10.76 -52.55
C LEU A 94 -45.02 9.41 -53.23
N ALA A 95 -45.13 8.37 -52.40
CA ALA A 95 -45.89 7.11 -52.56
C ALA A 95 -45.48 6.15 -53.70
N THR A 96 -45.44 4.82 -53.57
CA THR A 96 -46.49 3.93 -53.05
C THR A 96 -45.96 2.48 -52.96
N SER A 97 -46.43 1.74 -51.95
CA SER A 97 -46.60 0.27 -51.85
C SER A 97 -45.40 -0.68 -51.93
N GLY A 98 -45.42 -1.67 -51.04
CA GLY A 98 -44.87 -3.00 -51.32
C GLY A 98 -44.22 -3.67 -50.13
N SER A 99 -45.02 -4.39 -49.34
CA SER A 99 -44.57 -5.30 -48.28
C SER A 99 -43.58 -6.34 -48.80
N VAL A 100 -42.34 -6.39 -48.30
CA VAL A 100 -41.52 -7.62 -48.25
C VAL A 100 -40.59 -7.61 -47.03
N LYS A 101 -40.83 -8.58 -46.15
CA LYS A 101 -39.94 -9.28 -45.20
C LYS A 101 -38.48 -8.78 -45.13
N ILE A 102 -38.08 -8.31 -43.94
CA ILE A 102 -36.67 -8.04 -43.59
C ILE A 102 -35.93 -9.38 -43.51
N THR A 103 -35.31 -9.77 -44.62
CA THR A 103 -34.22 -10.75 -44.63
C THR A 103 -32.92 -10.08 -44.21
N HIS A 104 -32.21 -10.75 -43.30
CA HIS A 104 -30.82 -10.54 -42.90
C HIS A 104 -29.98 -9.84 -43.98
N ASN A 105 -29.71 -8.55 -43.81
CA ASN A 105 -28.76 -7.83 -44.66
C ASN A 105 -27.35 -8.15 -44.16
N GLN A 106 -26.80 -9.24 -44.71
CA GLN A 106 -25.37 -9.44 -44.89
C GLN A 106 -24.86 -8.35 -45.85
N TYR A 107 -24.50 -7.17 -45.32
CA TYR A 107 -23.69 -6.24 -46.10
C TYR A 107 -22.26 -6.78 -46.17
N LYS A 108 -21.97 -7.43 -47.30
CA LYS A 108 -20.63 -7.61 -47.85
C LYS A 108 -20.11 -6.26 -48.37
N GLU A 109 -19.80 -5.34 -47.47
CA GLU A 109 -18.63 -4.50 -47.73
C GLU A 109 -17.48 -5.24 -47.07
N TYR A 110 -16.55 -5.72 -47.88
CA TYR A 110 -15.20 -5.96 -47.38
C TYR A 110 -14.67 -4.58 -47.00
N LEU A 111 -15.03 -4.09 -45.80
CA LEU A 111 -14.08 -3.32 -45.02
C LEU A 111 -12.81 -4.16 -45.08
N ASP A 112 -11.72 -3.54 -45.50
CA ASP A 112 -10.39 -4.10 -45.30
C ASP A 112 -10.17 -4.18 -43.78
N THR A 113 -10.83 -5.16 -43.17
CA THR A 113 -10.36 -5.84 -41.99
C THR A 113 -9.30 -6.80 -42.49
N SER A 114 -8.18 -6.29 -43.01
CA SER A 114 -6.92 -6.64 -42.38
C SER A 114 -7.09 -6.33 -40.90
N LEU A 115 -7.83 -7.23 -40.20
CA LEU A 115 -7.58 -7.60 -38.84
C LEU A 115 -6.06 -7.58 -38.78
N ASP A 116 -5.49 -6.72 -37.95
CA ASP A 116 -4.10 -6.87 -37.58
C ASP A 116 -3.96 -8.34 -37.16
N ASN A 117 -3.42 -9.15 -38.07
CA ASN A 117 -3.10 -10.56 -37.83
C ASN A 117 -1.87 -10.64 -36.91
N ILE A 118 -1.41 -9.50 -36.40
CA ILE A 118 -0.66 -9.40 -35.16
C ILE A 118 -1.60 -9.86 -34.04
N LYS A 119 -1.74 -11.17 -33.91
CA LYS A 119 -1.93 -11.74 -32.59
C LYS A 119 -0.78 -11.18 -31.75
N ASP A 120 -1.09 -10.25 -30.85
CA ASP A 120 -0.24 -9.92 -29.70
C ASP A 120 -0.22 -11.16 -28.77
N THR A 121 0.37 -12.24 -29.28
CA THR A 121 0.73 -13.46 -28.57
C THR A 121 2.14 -13.35 -28.00
N GLN A 122 2.81 -12.20 -28.16
CA GLN A 122 4.06 -11.95 -27.48
C GLN A 122 3.75 -11.74 -25.99
N GLU A 123 4.24 -12.67 -25.18
CA GLU A 123 4.23 -12.52 -23.74
C GLU A 123 5.03 -11.27 -23.36
N LEU A 124 4.59 -10.58 -22.31
CA LEU A 124 5.32 -9.43 -21.79
C LEU A 124 6.70 -9.88 -21.30
N ASP A 125 7.74 -9.52 -22.05
CA ASP A 125 9.13 -9.83 -21.71
C ASP A 125 9.88 -8.61 -21.16
N PHE A 126 9.95 -8.52 -19.84
CA PHE A 126 10.70 -7.48 -19.11
C PHE A 126 12.13 -7.91 -18.76
N SER A 127 12.70 -8.88 -19.48
CA SER A 127 14.09 -9.30 -19.28
C SER A 127 15.06 -8.12 -19.37
N SER A 128 16.04 -8.07 -18.47
CA SER A 128 17.00 -6.96 -18.40
C SER A 128 17.83 -6.79 -19.67
N SER A 129 17.99 -7.84 -20.48
CA SER A 129 18.65 -7.80 -21.79
C SER A 129 17.96 -6.91 -22.81
N ASN A 130 16.67 -6.62 -22.62
CA ASN A 130 15.86 -5.79 -23.52
C ASN A 130 16.05 -4.29 -23.26
N PHE A 131 16.81 -3.92 -22.23
CA PHE A 131 17.02 -2.54 -21.81
C PHE A 131 18.50 -2.18 -21.81
N SER A 132 18.80 -0.94 -22.17
CA SER A 132 20.14 -0.39 -21.97
C SER A 132 20.46 -0.19 -20.48
N GLU A 133 21.74 -0.12 -20.15
CA GLU A 133 22.20 0.09 -18.77
C GLU A 133 21.66 1.42 -18.19
N ALA A 134 21.56 2.47 -18.99
CA ALA A 134 21.00 3.75 -18.58
C ALA A 134 19.49 3.65 -18.26
N GLN A 135 18.73 2.90 -19.06
CA GLN A 135 17.31 2.66 -18.79
C GLN A 135 17.11 1.85 -17.51
N LEU A 136 17.86 0.76 -17.33
CA LEU A 136 17.81 -0.04 -16.11
C LEU A 136 18.17 0.79 -14.87
N LYS A 137 19.19 1.65 -14.97
CA LYS A 137 19.56 2.57 -13.89
C LYS A 137 18.42 3.53 -13.55
N SER A 138 17.79 4.14 -14.55
CA SER A 138 16.65 5.05 -14.34
C SER A 138 15.45 4.34 -13.73
N GLN A 139 15.12 3.13 -14.21
CA GLN A 139 14.04 2.31 -13.66
C GLN A 139 14.32 1.95 -12.20
N ASN A 140 15.53 1.48 -11.90
CA ASN A 140 15.92 1.13 -10.54
C ASN A 140 15.93 2.35 -9.61
N GLN A 141 16.39 3.50 -10.07
CA GLN A 141 16.35 4.75 -9.30
C GLN A 141 14.91 5.18 -9.00
N ASP A 142 14.01 5.08 -9.96
CA ASP A 142 12.58 5.39 -9.75
C ASP A 142 11.96 4.46 -8.70
N LEU A 143 12.18 3.14 -8.83
CA LEU A 143 11.67 2.15 -7.88
C LEU A 143 12.24 2.36 -6.46
N VAL A 144 13.52 2.70 -6.33
CA VAL A 144 14.13 3.00 -5.03
C VAL A 144 13.55 4.30 -4.47
N LYS A 145 13.49 5.38 -5.25
CA LYS A 145 12.95 6.68 -4.80
C LYS A 145 11.51 6.57 -4.32
N ASN A 146 10.70 5.76 -4.99
CA ASN A 146 9.31 5.53 -4.63
C ASN A 146 9.11 4.36 -3.65
N SER A 147 10.18 3.77 -3.11
CA SER A 147 10.08 2.59 -2.24
C SER A 147 9.15 2.76 -1.05
N LYS A 148 9.05 3.98 -0.52
CA LYS A 148 8.17 4.31 0.60
C LYS A 148 6.69 4.02 0.33
N SER A 149 6.20 4.19 -0.90
CA SER A 149 4.77 4.02 -1.22
C SER A 149 4.34 2.56 -1.20
N PHE A 150 5.13 1.68 -1.80
CA PHE A 150 4.77 0.26 -1.93
C PHE A 150 5.35 -0.62 -0.81
N LEU A 151 6.36 -0.17 -0.07
CA LEU A 151 6.80 -0.88 1.14
C LEU A 151 5.80 -0.75 2.29
N LYS A 152 4.94 0.29 2.28
CA LYS A 152 3.83 0.46 3.23
C LYS A 152 2.58 -0.35 2.85
N GLU A 153 2.54 -0.97 1.68
CA GLU A 153 1.33 -1.59 1.13
C GLU A 153 1.22 -3.06 1.57
N GLY A 154 0.45 -3.31 2.65
CA GLY A 154 0.23 -4.62 3.26
C GLY A 154 -0.23 -4.54 4.73
N THR A 155 -0.33 -5.69 5.42
CA THR A 155 -0.70 -5.78 6.86
C THR A 155 0.46 -5.54 7.82
N HIS A 156 1.63 -5.15 7.32
CA HIS A 156 2.82 -4.93 8.14
C HIS A 156 3.20 -3.45 8.08
N GLU A 157 3.15 -2.78 9.22
CA GLU A 157 3.75 -1.46 9.37
C GLU A 157 5.24 -1.54 9.04
N LEU A 158 5.75 -0.55 8.29
CA LEU A 158 7.18 -0.50 8.00
C LEU A 158 7.94 -0.32 9.31
N PHE A 159 8.80 -1.28 9.62
CA PHE A 159 9.63 -1.22 10.81
C PHE A 159 10.76 -0.19 10.74
N LEU A 160 10.89 0.57 9.65
CA LEU A 160 11.90 1.61 9.49
C LEU A 160 11.24 2.98 9.43
N SER A 161 11.82 3.94 10.15
CA SER A 161 11.41 5.34 10.12
C SER A 161 11.53 5.93 8.72
N GLU A 162 10.82 7.03 8.47
CA GLU A 162 10.85 7.68 7.17
C GLU A 162 12.26 8.19 6.82
N GLU A 163 13.01 8.65 7.80
CA GLU A 163 14.39 9.09 7.69
C GLU A 163 15.32 7.93 7.34
N ALA A 164 15.09 6.75 7.92
CA ALA A 164 15.87 5.55 7.61
C ALA A 164 15.61 5.10 6.16
N ILE A 165 14.36 5.14 5.71
CA ILE A 165 14.00 4.85 4.31
C ILE A 165 14.67 5.86 3.38
N ASN A 166 14.52 7.16 3.63
CA ASN A 166 15.15 8.21 2.82
C ASN A 166 16.68 8.05 2.76
N LEU A 167 17.31 7.66 3.88
CA LEU A 167 18.73 7.33 3.90
C LEU A 167 19.05 6.16 2.97
N LEU A 168 18.31 5.05 3.05
CA LEU A 168 18.54 3.91 2.17
C LEU A 168 18.31 4.26 0.69
N GLN A 169 17.34 5.14 0.38
CA GLN A 169 17.09 5.61 -0.98
C GLN A 169 18.27 6.37 -1.59
N MET A 170 19.03 7.10 -0.77
CA MET A 170 20.24 7.80 -1.24
C MET A 170 21.41 6.85 -1.53
N TRP A 171 21.45 5.69 -0.90
CA TRP A 171 22.61 4.78 -0.95
C TRP A 171 22.38 3.51 -1.78
N CYS A 172 21.12 3.09 -1.97
CA CYS A 172 20.79 1.92 -2.78
C CYS A 172 20.60 2.32 -4.24
N ASN A 173 21.24 1.60 -5.16
CA ASN A 173 21.09 1.80 -6.60
C ASN A 173 20.01 0.92 -7.22
N SER A 174 19.48 -0.06 -6.49
CA SER A 174 18.42 -0.94 -6.97
C SER A 174 17.49 -1.44 -5.86
N PRO A 175 16.26 -1.87 -6.21
CA PRO A 175 15.33 -2.48 -5.26
C PRO A 175 15.90 -3.74 -4.59
N GLN A 176 16.73 -4.51 -5.30
CA GLN A 176 17.39 -5.69 -4.74
C GLN A 176 18.40 -5.30 -3.67
N GLN A 177 19.18 -4.23 -3.87
CA GLN A 177 20.08 -3.71 -2.84
C GLN A 177 19.28 -3.24 -1.62
N LEU A 178 18.20 -2.49 -1.82
CA LEU A 178 17.32 -2.05 -0.73
C LEU A 178 16.76 -3.24 0.06
N ARG A 179 16.19 -4.24 -0.63
CA ARG A 179 15.68 -5.47 -0.02
C ARG A 179 16.75 -6.21 0.78
N LYS A 180 17.97 -6.31 0.24
CA LYS A 180 19.11 -6.93 0.94
C LYS A 180 19.46 -6.18 2.23
N MET A 181 19.57 -4.86 2.17
CA MET A 181 19.87 -4.02 3.34
C MET A 181 18.83 -4.23 4.44
N VAL A 182 17.54 -4.15 4.09
CA VAL A 182 16.42 -4.38 5.01
C VAL A 182 16.46 -5.80 5.58
N GLY A 183 16.71 -6.80 4.73
CA GLY A 183 16.85 -8.19 5.15
C GLY A 183 17.99 -8.42 6.13
N ILE A 184 19.14 -7.78 5.95
CA ILE A 184 20.28 -7.86 6.89
C ILE A 184 19.90 -7.31 8.27
N ILE A 185 19.20 -6.19 8.33
CA ILE A 185 18.74 -5.59 9.60
C ILE A 185 17.79 -6.55 10.33
N LEU A 186 16.82 -7.12 9.61
CA LEU A 186 15.87 -8.09 10.19
C LEU A 186 16.56 -9.38 10.63
N ASN A 187 17.53 -9.88 9.84
CA ASN A 187 18.31 -11.06 10.20
C ASN A 187 19.15 -10.81 11.46
N ALA A 188 19.74 -9.62 11.61
CA ALA A 188 20.48 -9.25 12.82
C ALA A 188 19.57 -9.19 14.05
N LYS A 189 18.38 -8.59 13.93
CA LYS A 189 17.35 -8.61 14.99
C LYS A 189 16.99 -10.04 15.40
N ASN A 190 16.66 -10.88 14.42
CA ASN A 190 16.27 -12.27 14.65
C ASN A 190 17.42 -13.08 15.27
N ALA A 191 18.67 -12.81 14.91
CA ALA A 191 19.84 -13.44 15.52
C ALA A 191 19.94 -13.13 17.01
N VAL A 192 19.74 -11.85 17.41
CA VAL A 192 19.74 -11.47 18.82
C VAL A 192 18.59 -12.13 19.59
N CYS A 193 17.37 -12.14 19.03
CA CYS A 193 16.24 -12.84 19.63
C CYS A 193 16.54 -14.34 19.83
N LYS A 194 17.08 -15.01 18.80
CA LYS A 194 17.38 -16.44 18.84
C LYS A 194 18.50 -16.78 19.83
N GLU A 195 19.56 -15.97 19.88
CA GLU A 195 20.68 -16.19 20.81
C GLU A 195 20.29 -15.96 22.27
N ASN A 196 19.18 -15.25 22.52
CA ASN A 196 18.69 -14.93 23.85
C ASN A 196 17.24 -15.40 24.05
N GLU A 197 16.87 -16.50 23.41
CA GLU A 197 15.50 -17.05 23.43
C GLU A 197 15.05 -17.36 24.86
N GLU A 198 15.95 -17.91 25.70
CA GLU A 198 15.71 -18.20 27.12
C GLU A 198 15.38 -16.96 27.95
N LEU A 199 15.90 -15.79 27.55
CA LEU A 199 15.64 -14.51 28.21
C LEU A 199 14.38 -13.83 27.69
N GLY A 200 13.70 -14.41 26.69
CA GLY A 200 12.48 -13.86 26.11
C GLY A 200 12.70 -12.54 25.37
N VAL A 201 13.88 -12.32 24.76
CA VAL A 201 14.21 -11.06 24.09
C VAL A 201 13.32 -10.83 22.88
N PHE A 202 12.58 -9.72 22.90
CA PHE A 202 11.77 -9.27 21.76
C PHE A 202 11.95 -7.76 21.55
N PHE A 203 11.69 -7.32 20.31
CA PHE A 203 11.82 -5.92 19.91
C PHE A 203 10.51 -5.44 19.32
N VAL A 204 9.97 -4.35 19.86
CA VAL A 204 8.88 -3.59 19.25
C VAL A 204 9.50 -2.60 18.28
N LEU A 205 9.45 -2.92 16.99
CA LEU A 205 10.20 -2.13 16.01
C LEU A 205 9.63 -0.72 15.82
N GLU A 206 8.35 -0.50 16.11
CA GLU A 206 7.70 0.81 16.05
C GLU A 206 8.17 1.78 17.16
N GLU A 207 8.92 1.30 18.17
CA GLU A 207 9.40 2.16 19.26
C GLU A 207 10.37 3.23 18.74
N GLU A 208 10.05 4.50 19.00
CA GLU A 208 10.81 5.66 18.51
C GLU A 208 12.29 5.61 18.89
N ALA A 209 12.60 5.23 20.13
CA ALA A 209 13.98 5.11 20.60
C ALA A 209 14.78 4.02 19.87
N LEU A 210 14.12 2.94 19.44
CA LEU A 210 14.75 1.88 18.65
C LEU A 210 14.93 2.32 17.19
N GLN A 211 13.92 2.98 16.62
CA GLN A 211 13.99 3.59 15.28
C GLN A 211 15.18 4.53 15.14
N GLU A 212 15.37 5.41 16.13
CA GLU A 212 16.49 6.35 16.16
C GLU A 212 17.84 5.62 16.18
N LYS A 213 17.96 4.53 16.94
CA LYS A 213 19.19 3.72 17.00
C LYS A 213 19.47 2.99 15.68
N ILE A 214 18.44 2.47 15.01
CA ILE A 214 18.58 1.86 13.68
C ILE A 214 19.09 2.92 12.69
N LEU A 215 18.46 4.10 12.65
CA LEU A 215 18.87 5.21 11.78
C LEU A 215 20.32 5.64 12.03
N ASN A 216 20.69 5.88 13.29
CA ASN A 216 22.03 6.31 13.65
C ASN A 216 23.09 5.25 13.31
N THR A 217 22.74 3.97 13.44
CA THR A 217 23.63 2.86 13.07
C THR A 217 23.82 2.78 11.56
N LEU A 218 22.77 2.97 10.76
CA LEU A 218 22.88 3.10 9.31
C LEU A 218 23.81 4.26 8.91
N ARG A 219 23.65 5.44 9.54
CA ARG A 219 24.51 6.60 9.27
C ARG A 219 25.97 6.30 9.58
N ARG A 220 26.27 5.67 10.73
CA ARG A 220 27.64 5.26 11.09
C ARG A 220 28.21 4.25 10.10
N TYR A 221 27.43 3.23 9.74
CA TYR A 221 27.81 2.22 8.75
C TYR A 221 28.20 2.86 7.41
N PHE A 222 27.35 3.72 6.86
CA PHE A 222 27.61 4.40 5.60
C PHE A 222 28.79 5.38 5.69
N ASN A 223 28.95 6.07 6.83
CA ASN A 223 30.11 6.91 7.08
C ASN A 223 31.41 6.10 7.05
N ALA A 224 31.47 4.97 7.75
CA ALA A 224 32.64 4.08 7.79
C ALA A 224 33.04 3.58 6.39
N ILE A 225 32.06 3.26 5.54
CA ILE A 225 32.31 2.91 4.13
C ILE A 225 32.92 4.09 3.37
N ARG A 226 32.35 5.30 3.54
CA ARG A 226 32.81 6.51 2.84
C ARG A 226 34.24 6.90 3.24
N THR A 227 34.53 6.85 4.54
CA THR A 227 35.83 7.21 5.12
C THR A 227 36.86 6.10 4.95
N LYS A 228 36.45 4.91 4.47
CA LYS A 228 37.28 3.71 4.34
C LYS A 228 37.89 3.29 5.69
N GLU A 229 37.15 3.54 6.77
CA GLU A 229 37.51 3.06 8.11
C GLU A 229 37.64 1.54 8.12
N ASN A 230 38.57 1.03 8.92
CA ASN A 230 38.75 -0.40 9.21
C ASN A 230 38.95 -1.32 7.99
N LYS A 231 39.24 -0.76 6.80
CA LYS A 231 39.43 -1.52 5.54
C LYS A 231 38.29 -2.52 5.30
N ILE A 232 37.04 -2.09 5.48
CA ILE A 232 35.85 -2.93 5.29
C ILE A 232 35.83 -3.48 3.86
N THR A 233 35.94 -4.80 3.73
CA THR A 233 35.87 -5.51 2.44
C THR A 233 34.52 -6.19 2.21
N ASN A 234 33.86 -6.63 3.28
CA ASN A 234 32.54 -7.25 3.21
C ASN A 234 31.49 -6.34 3.84
N TYR A 235 30.80 -5.58 2.98
CA TYR A 235 29.79 -4.61 3.39
C TYR A 235 28.58 -5.26 4.07
N GLU A 236 28.11 -6.41 3.55
CA GLU A 236 26.94 -7.12 4.10
C GLU A 236 27.21 -7.64 5.52
N ASN A 237 28.36 -8.29 5.73
CA ASN A 237 28.75 -8.78 7.07
C ASN A 237 29.01 -7.65 8.05
N TYR A 238 29.60 -6.54 7.59
CA TYR A 238 29.86 -5.39 8.45
C TYR A 238 28.55 -4.72 8.90
N LEU A 239 27.57 -4.60 8.00
CA LEU A 239 26.23 -4.12 8.34
C LEU A 239 25.55 -5.06 9.34
N PHE A 240 25.59 -6.37 9.09
CA PHE A 240 25.02 -7.38 9.97
C PHE A 240 25.59 -7.28 11.38
N GLY A 241 26.93 -7.26 11.51
CA GLY A 241 27.60 -7.13 12.81
C GLY A 241 27.25 -5.84 13.52
N SER A 242 27.23 -4.71 12.79
CA SER A 242 26.88 -3.40 13.35
C SER A 242 25.44 -3.37 13.88
N MET A 243 24.48 -3.92 13.11
CA MET A 243 23.07 -3.99 13.52
C MET A 243 22.86 -4.97 14.68
N LYS A 244 23.53 -6.13 14.64
CA LYS A 244 23.43 -7.14 15.70
C LYS A 244 23.93 -6.59 17.03
N ASN A 245 25.08 -5.91 17.04
CA ASN A 245 25.61 -5.26 18.23
C ASN A 245 24.66 -4.18 18.74
N MET A 246 24.11 -3.34 17.85
CA MET A 246 23.14 -2.32 18.23
C MET A 246 21.90 -2.92 18.91
N PHE A 247 21.29 -3.97 18.35
CA PHE A 247 20.13 -4.62 18.95
C PHE A 247 20.45 -5.24 20.32
N ALA A 248 21.61 -5.89 20.46
CA ALA A 248 22.05 -6.45 21.74
C ALA A 248 22.27 -5.36 22.80
N GLU A 249 22.97 -4.27 22.45
CA GLU A 249 23.17 -3.12 23.33
C GLU A 249 21.85 -2.45 23.69
N TYR A 250 20.91 -2.35 22.75
CA TYR A 250 19.60 -1.78 23.00
C TYR A 250 18.85 -2.56 24.07
N TRP A 251 18.75 -3.87 23.90
CA TRP A 251 18.08 -4.75 24.85
C TRP A 251 18.74 -4.70 26.23
N ASN A 252 20.07 -4.79 26.30
CA ASN A 252 20.80 -4.73 27.57
C ASN A 252 20.51 -3.44 28.34
N ASN A 253 20.42 -2.30 27.64
CA ASN A 253 20.06 -1.03 28.26
C ASN A 253 18.61 -0.99 28.75
N GLN A 254 17.67 -1.61 28.02
CA GLN A 254 16.28 -1.73 28.47
C GLN A 254 16.17 -2.60 29.72
N ALA A 255 16.86 -3.75 29.77
CA ALA A 255 16.89 -4.63 30.94
C ALA A 255 17.51 -3.94 32.17
N LEU A 256 18.58 -3.16 31.98
CA LEU A 256 19.19 -2.37 33.06
C LEU A 256 18.24 -1.29 33.59
N LYS A 257 17.53 -0.56 32.72
CA LYS A 257 16.53 0.44 33.14
C LYS A 257 15.41 -0.20 33.97
N GLN A 258 14.87 -1.35 33.53
CA GLN A 258 13.84 -2.06 34.28
C GLN A 258 14.33 -2.49 35.68
N ARG A 259 15.57 -2.96 35.78
CA ARG A 259 16.18 -3.31 37.07
C ARG A 259 16.38 -2.10 37.98
N SER A 260 16.88 -0.98 37.45
CA SER A 260 17.05 0.26 38.22
C SER A 260 15.71 0.80 38.71
N ASN A 261 14.70 0.85 37.84
CA ASN A 261 13.36 1.30 38.20
C ASN A 261 12.73 0.39 39.27
N SER A 262 12.88 -0.94 39.15
CA SER A 262 12.39 -1.87 40.18
C SER A 262 13.05 -1.64 41.54
N ASN A 263 14.34 -1.30 41.56
CA ASN A 263 15.05 -0.96 42.80
C ASN A 263 14.58 0.38 43.39
N GLU A 264 14.22 1.35 42.56
CA GLU A 264 13.63 2.63 43.00
C GLU A 264 12.19 2.44 43.51
N THR A 265 11.34 1.69 42.81
CA THR A 265 9.98 1.37 43.27
C THR A 265 10.01 0.56 44.57
N ASN A 266 10.97 -0.35 44.74
CA ASN A 266 11.18 -1.04 46.02
C ASN A 266 11.63 -0.08 47.13
N LYS A 267 12.44 0.94 46.83
CA LYS A 267 12.79 2.00 47.81
C LYS A 267 11.62 2.93 48.13
N GLU A 268 10.79 3.27 47.15
CA GLU A 268 9.59 4.09 47.36
C GLU A 268 8.50 3.33 48.12
N ASN A 269 8.32 2.03 47.85
CA ASN A 269 7.43 1.15 48.62
C ASN A 269 7.93 0.87 50.05
N LEU A 270 9.24 1.00 50.30
CA LEU A 270 9.83 0.98 51.65
C LEU A 270 9.68 2.32 52.39
N ASN A 271 9.32 3.40 51.68
CA ASN A 271 9.08 4.73 52.25
C ASN A 271 7.57 5.03 52.45
N MET A 272 6.71 4.01 52.35
CA MET A 272 5.27 4.13 52.60
C MET A 272 4.98 3.90 54.10
N ASP A 273 4.97 5.01 54.84
CA ASP A 273 4.56 5.19 56.24
C ASP A 273 5.17 4.23 57.30
N ASP A 274 6.29 4.66 57.89
CA ASP A 274 6.87 4.10 59.12
C ASP A 274 5.94 4.17 60.35
N SER A 275 4.74 4.77 60.26
CA SER A 275 3.79 4.81 61.38
C SER A 275 3.05 3.48 61.64
N VAL A 276 3.12 2.50 60.73
CA VAL A 276 2.41 1.21 60.89
C VAL A 276 3.31 0.05 61.37
N TRP A 277 4.64 0.15 61.21
CA TRP A 277 5.57 -0.92 61.60
C TRP A 277 6.36 -0.66 62.91
N SER A 278 6.02 0.40 63.65
CA SER A 278 6.67 0.74 64.93
C SER A 278 6.31 -0.20 66.11
N ASN A 279 5.76 -1.39 65.87
CA ASN A 279 5.35 -2.31 66.95
C ASN A 279 5.57 -3.80 66.65
N SER A 280 6.62 -4.17 65.92
CA SER A 280 7.12 -5.54 65.97
C SER A 280 8.64 -5.57 66.11
N ASN A 281 9.10 -6.03 67.27
CA ASN A 281 10.49 -6.43 67.53
C ASN A 281 10.87 -7.61 66.63
N TYR A 282 11.24 -7.34 65.39
CA TYR A 282 12.00 -8.28 64.57
C TYR A 282 13.38 -7.68 64.30
N GLU A 283 14.34 -8.09 65.13
CA GLU A 283 15.76 -7.96 64.80
C GLU A 283 16.01 -8.69 63.48
N ASN A 284 16.40 -7.94 62.46
CA ASN A 284 16.71 -8.50 61.14
C ASN A 284 18.14 -9.08 61.16
N GLU A 285 18.32 -10.20 61.84
CA GLU A 285 19.59 -10.96 61.87
C GLU A 285 19.92 -11.67 60.54
N THR A 286 19.02 -11.60 59.55
CA THR A 286 19.11 -12.39 58.32
C THR A 286 20.07 -11.81 57.27
N SER A 287 20.44 -10.53 57.34
CA SER A 287 21.23 -9.89 56.27
C SER A 287 22.74 -10.20 56.31
N GLN A 288 23.34 -10.29 57.49
CA GLN A 288 24.79 -10.52 57.61
C GLN A 288 25.18 -11.99 57.48
N ASN A 289 24.38 -12.91 58.02
CA ASN A 289 24.65 -14.34 57.93
C ASN A 289 24.46 -14.88 56.49
N ASP A 290 23.48 -14.37 55.76
CA ASP A 290 23.28 -14.74 54.35
C ASP A 290 24.37 -14.17 53.44
N LEU A 291 24.85 -12.95 53.71
CA LEU A 291 25.98 -12.37 52.98
C LEU A 291 27.27 -13.17 53.21
N ALA A 292 27.56 -13.56 54.46
CA ALA A 292 28.69 -14.40 54.80
C ALA A 292 28.59 -15.81 54.18
N ARG A 293 27.37 -16.34 54.06
CA ARG A 293 27.12 -17.63 53.39
C ARG A 293 27.37 -17.54 51.88
N LEU A 294 26.96 -16.46 51.23
CA LEU A 294 27.22 -16.20 49.81
C LEU A 294 28.71 -16.03 49.51
N GLU A 295 29.46 -15.32 50.37
CA GLU A 295 30.91 -15.19 50.21
C GLU A 295 31.65 -16.52 50.34
N ARG A 296 31.22 -17.38 51.28
CA ARG A 296 31.78 -18.75 51.41
C ARG A 296 31.53 -19.59 50.17
N ILE A 297 30.33 -19.57 49.62
CA ILE A 297 29.98 -20.32 48.38
C ILE A 297 30.84 -19.83 47.21
N LYS A 298 31.07 -18.52 47.10
CA LYS A 298 31.90 -17.93 46.05
C LYS A 298 33.36 -18.37 46.15
N LEU A 299 33.92 -18.41 47.35
CA LEU A 299 35.29 -18.89 47.59
C LEU A 299 35.44 -20.40 47.31
N GLU A 300 34.44 -21.21 47.68
CA GLU A 300 34.45 -22.64 47.43
C GLU A 300 34.35 -22.99 45.94
N ALA A 301 33.56 -22.22 45.18
CA ALA A 301 33.45 -22.36 43.73
C ALA A 301 34.78 -22.01 43.02
N LEU A 302 35.45 -20.93 43.45
CA LEU A 302 36.77 -20.55 42.92
C LEU A 302 37.84 -21.59 43.22
N ALA A 303 37.83 -22.20 44.41
CA ALA A 303 38.74 -23.27 44.78
C ALA A 303 38.53 -24.53 43.91
N LYS A 304 37.27 -24.91 43.65
CA LYS A 304 36.91 -26.05 42.77
C LYS A 304 37.29 -25.83 41.30
N ILE A 305 37.28 -24.59 40.83
CA ILE A 305 37.74 -24.25 39.46
C ILE A 305 39.26 -24.39 39.38
N ASN A 306 40.00 -23.89 40.37
CA ASN A 306 41.46 -23.96 40.39
C ASN A 306 42.03 -25.36 40.66
N SER A 307 41.29 -26.24 41.34
CA SER A 307 41.70 -27.64 41.57
C SER A 307 41.46 -28.57 40.38
N LYS A 308 40.79 -28.11 39.33
CA LYS A 308 40.47 -28.89 38.11
C LYS A 308 41.43 -28.61 36.95
N ALA A 309 42.38 -27.70 37.14
CA ALA A 309 43.34 -27.23 36.15
C ALA A 309 44.75 -27.85 36.30
N THR A 310 44.90 -28.89 37.13
CA THR A 310 46.08 -29.76 37.25
C THR A 310 45.69 -31.19 36.96
#